data_AF-A0AB74HRB8-F1
#
_entry.id   AF-A0AB74HRB8-F1
#
_cell.length_a   1.000
_cell.length_b   1.000
_cell.length_c   1.000
_cell.angle_alpha   90.00
_cell.angle_beta   90.00
_cell.angle_gamma   90.00
#
_symmetry.space_group_name_H-M   'P 1'
#
loop_
_entity.id
_entity.type
_entity.pdbx_description
1 polymer ?
#
loop_
_entity_poly.entity_id
_entity_poly.type
_entity_poly.pdbx_seq_one_letter_code
_entity_poly.pdbx_strand_id
1 'polypeptide(L)'
;MQINPIQLIGNQTAALPTVKETPSQFGSYLNEAMQSLNEVQQATSTARKDLAVGKADLHQVMIQSEESSIAMQLAIEVRNKAVEAYQEMMRMQV
;
A
#
# COMPACT_ATOMS: atom_id res chain seq x y z
N MET A 1 66.68 -9.72 -3.71
CA MET A 1 65.51 -10.62 -3.66
C MET A 1 64.26 -9.76 -3.55
N GLN A 2 63.46 -9.81 -4.61
CA GLN A 2 62.07 -9.37 -4.79
C GLN A 2 61.52 -8.25 -3.88
N ILE A 3 61.40 -7.04 -4.45
CA ILE A 3 60.49 -6.02 -3.95
C ILE A 3 59.16 -6.23 -4.69
N ASN A 4 58.13 -6.67 -3.97
CA ASN A 4 56.79 -6.82 -4.52
C ASN A 4 56.20 -5.44 -4.87
N PRO A 5 55.63 -5.25 -6.08
CA PRO A 5 54.88 -4.04 -6.37
C PRO A 5 53.58 -4.04 -5.57
N ILE A 6 53.24 -2.89 -4.97
CA ILE A 6 51.94 -2.68 -4.32
C ILE A 6 50.86 -2.90 -5.36
N GLN A 7 50.10 -3.99 -5.19
CA GLN A 7 48.91 -4.25 -5.98
C GLN A 7 47.89 -3.17 -5.64
N LEU A 8 47.58 -2.36 -6.65
CA LEU A 8 46.47 -1.42 -6.68
C LEU A 8 45.24 -2.13 -6.10
N ILE A 9 44.79 -1.66 -4.93
CA ILE A 9 43.58 -2.16 -4.28
C ILE A 9 42.48 -2.08 -5.33
N GLY A 10 42.03 -3.26 -5.76
CA GLY A 10 40.94 -3.42 -6.69
C GLY A 10 39.78 -2.57 -6.21
N ASN A 11 39.23 -1.81 -7.15
CA ASN A 11 38.01 -1.05 -7.01
C ASN A 11 36.87 -2.00 -6.58
N GLN A 12 36.79 -2.30 -5.29
CA GLN A 12 35.58 -2.76 -4.65
C GLN A 12 34.66 -1.55 -4.65
N THR A 13 34.05 -1.32 -5.81
CA THR A 13 32.75 -0.69 -5.88
C THR A 13 31.85 -1.64 -5.09
N ALA A 14 31.79 -1.42 -3.78
CA ALA A 14 30.76 -2.00 -2.95
C ALA A 14 29.46 -1.66 -3.66
N ALA A 15 28.84 -2.69 -4.26
CA ALA A 15 27.53 -2.55 -4.83
C ALA A 15 26.66 -2.03 -3.69
N LEU A 16 26.33 -0.75 -3.76
CA LEU A 16 25.20 -0.18 -3.03
C LEU A 16 24.06 -1.18 -3.21
N PRO A 17 23.35 -1.60 -2.14
CA PRO A 17 22.20 -2.45 -2.30
C PRO A 17 21.29 -1.77 -3.31
N THR A 18 21.24 -2.30 -4.53
CA THR A 18 20.36 -1.80 -5.56
C THR A 18 18.99 -2.06 -4.99
N VAL A 19 18.29 -0.99 -4.60
CA VAL A 19 16.87 -1.00 -4.30
C VAL A 19 16.17 -1.39 -5.59
N LYS A 20 16.17 -2.68 -5.88
CA LYS A 20 15.22 -3.35 -6.77
C LYS A 20 14.02 -3.76 -5.92
N GLU A 21 13.53 -2.86 -5.06
CA GLU A 21 12.19 -2.97 -4.52
C GLU A 21 11.26 -2.63 -5.68
N THR A 22 10.91 -3.68 -6.42
CA THR A 22 10.22 -3.61 -7.70
C THR A 22 8.84 -2.93 -7.58
N PRO A 23 8.34 -2.31 -8.67
CA PRO A 23 6.94 -1.88 -8.81
C PRO A 23 5.91 -2.96 -8.43
N SER A 24 6.28 -4.24 -8.53
CA SER A 24 5.48 -5.40 -8.14
C SER A 24 5.14 -5.43 -6.64
N GLN A 25 6.02 -4.91 -5.78
CA GLN A 25 5.81 -4.92 -4.33
C GLN A 25 4.69 -3.96 -3.95
N PHE A 26 4.70 -2.75 -4.50
CA PHE A 26 3.67 -1.75 -4.25
C PHE A 26 2.29 -2.23 -4.74
N GLY A 27 2.21 -2.84 -5.92
CA GLY A 27 0.96 -3.41 -6.42
C GLY A 27 0.40 -4.50 -5.50
N SER A 28 1.27 -5.30 -4.89
CA SER A 28 0.87 -6.33 -3.92
C SER A 28 0.32 -5.72 -2.63
N TYR A 29 1.00 -4.72 -2.07
CA TYR A 29 0.52 -3.97 -0.90
C TYR A 29 -0.81 -3.25 -1.18
N LEU A 30 -0.96 -2.64 -2.36
CA LEU A 30 -2.20 -1.99 -2.75
C LEU A 30 -3.34 -3.01 -2.85
N ASN A 31 -3.08 -4.18 -3.42
CA ASN A 31 -4.08 -5.25 -3.52
C ASN A 31 -4.50 -5.74 -2.12
N GLU A 32 -3.55 -5.96 -1.22
CA GLU A 32 -3.82 -6.33 0.16
C GLU A 32 -4.64 -5.25 0.90
N ALA A 33 -4.32 -3.97 0.71
CA ALA A 33 -5.09 -2.86 1.27
C ALA A 33 -6.52 -2.81 0.72
N MET A 34 -6.72 -3.07 -0.58
CA MET A 34 -8.06 -3.14 -1.18
C MET A 34 -8.86 -4.34 -0.66
N GLN A 35 -8.20 -5.48 -0.49
CA GLN A 35 -8.80 -6.68 0.11
C GLN A 35 -9.27 -6.39 1.54
N SER A 36 -8.42 -5.76 2.35
CA SER A 36 -8.74 -5.35 3.72
C SER A 36 -9.91 -4.36 3.77
N LEU A 37 -9.95 -3.37 2.88
CA LEU A 37 -11.07 -2.43 2.80
C LEU A 37 -12.39 -3.15 2.48
N ASN A 38 -12.36 -4.13 1.56
CA ASN A 38 -13.53 -4.94 1.24
C ASN A 38 -14.01 -5.77 2.45
N GLU A 39 -13.09 -6.34 3.22
CA GLU A 39 -13.41 -7.05 4.46
C GLU A 39 -14.07 -6.13 5.49
N VAL A 40 -13.50 -4.93 5.73
CA VAL A 40 -14.08 -3.93 6.63
C VAL A 40 -15.50 -3.56 6.19
N GLN A 41 -15.70 -3.30 4.89
CA GLN A 41 -17.02 -2.96 4.36
C GLN A 41 -18.03 -4.11 4.53
N GLN A 42 -17.59 -5.36 4.34
CA GLN A 42 -18.44 -6.54 4.49
C GLN A 42 -18.78 -6.84 5.95
N ALA A 43 -17.82 -6.62 6.86
CA ALA A 43 -18.01 -6.69 8.30
C ALA A 43 -19.06 -5.66 8.76
N THR A 44 -18.93 -4.40 8.35
CA THR A 44 -19.91 -3.34 8.65
C THR A 44 -21.30 -3.68 8.11
N SER A 45 -21.40 -4.22 6.89
CA SER A 45 -22.67 -4.65 6.31
C SER A 45 -23.34 -5.77 7.13
N THR A 46 -22.55 -6.72 7.60
CA THR A 46 -23.02 -7.82 8.45
C THR A 46 -23.46 -7.31 9.82
N ALA A 47 -22.64 -6.47 10.45
CA ALA A 47 -22.94 -5.85 11.74
C ALA A 47 -24.25 -5.05 11.69
N ARG A 48 -24.50 -4.30 10.60
CA ARG A 48 -25.76 -3.57 10.38
C ARG A 48 -26.96 -4.51 10.27
N LYS A 49 -26.81 -5.67 9.60
CA LYS A 49 -27.87 -6.68 9.53
C LYS A 49 -28.15 -7.28 10.90
N ASP A 50 -27.10 -7.63 11.65
CA ASP A 50 -27.21 -8.19 12.99
C ASP A 50 -27.85 -7.21 13.97
N LEU A 51 -27.58 -5.92 13.84
CA LEU A 51 -28.24 -4.86 14.58
C LEU A 51 -29.74 -4.80 14.25
N ALA A 52 -30.12 -4.89 12.98
CA ALA A 52 -31.52 -4.86 12.56
C ALA A 52 -32.33 -6.05 13.09
N VAL A 53 -31.68 -7.19 13.37
CA VAL A 53 -32.30 -8.37 14.00
C VAL A 53 -32.07 -8.44 15.53
N GLY A 54 -31.50 -7.39 16.14
CA GLY A 54 -31.30 -7.25 17.59
C GLY A 54 -30.18 -8.12 18.18
N LYS A 55 -29.26 -8.63 17.34
CA LYS A 55 -28.15 -9.51 17.74
C LYS A 55 -26.81 -8.77 17.95
N ALA A 56 -26.72 -7.50 17.58
CA ALA A 56 -25.50 -6.69 17.71
C ALA A 56 -25.73 -5.42 18.54
N ASP A 57 -24.66 -4.97 19.19
CA ASP A 57 -24.63 -3.71 19.94
C ASP A 57 -24.56 -2.52 18.97
N LEU A 58 -25.51 -1.60 19.07
CA LEU A 58 -25.59 -0.38 18.27
C LEU A 58 -24.29 0.42 18.30
N HIS A 59 -23.63 0.50 19.46
CA HIS A 59 -22.39 1.25 19.64
C HIS A 59 -21.26 0.66 18.78
N GLN A 60 -21.13 -0.67 18.77
CA GLN A 60 -20.10 -1.37 17.99
C GLN A 60 -20.33 -1.22 16.48
N VAL A 61 -21.59 -1.25 16.04
CA VAL A 61 -21.95 -1.06 14.61
C VAL A 61 -21.70 0.38 14.15
N MET A 62 -21.94 1.36 15.02
CA MET A 62 -21.62 2.76 14.71
C MET A 62 -20.11 2.97 14.56
N ILE A 63 -19.29 2.42 15.46
CA ILE A 63 -17.82 2.50 15.35
C ILE A 63 -17.34 1.85 14.04
N GLN A 64 -17.78 0.63 13.75
CA GLN A 64 -17.39 -0.05 12.49
C GLN A 64 -17.89 0.69 11.25
N SER A 65 -19.02 1.39 11.33
CA SER A 65 -19.53 2.20 10.23
C SER A 65 -18.67 3.44 9.99
N GLU A 66 -18.23 4.10 11.06
CA GLU A 66 -17.36 5.26 10.97
C GLU A 66 -15.97 4.89 10.44
N GLU A 67 -15.39 3.80 10.95
CA GLU A 67 -14.11 3.26 10.49
C GLU A 67 -14.16 2.93 8.99
N SER A 68 -15.21 2.21 8.55
CA SER A 68 -15.39 1.89 7.13
C SER A 68 -15.54 3.14 6.25
N SER A 69 -16.22 4.18 6.75
CA SER A 69 -16.40 5.45 6.05
C SER A 69 -15.06 6.17 5.85
N ILE A 70 -14.26 6.29 6.91
CA ILE A 70 -12.94 6.93 6.86
C ILE A 70 -11.99 6.14 5.95
N ALA A 71 -11.97 4.81 6.08
CA ALA A 71 -11.14 3.95 5.23
C ALA A 71 -11.50 4.07 3.74
N MET A 72 -12.80 4.18 3.42
CA MET A 72 -13.26 4.38 2.04
C MET A 72 -12.85 5.74 1.49
N GLN A 73 -12.94 6.80 2.29
CA GLN A 73 -12.47 8.13 1.88
C GLN A 73 -10.98 8.12 1.56
N LEU A 74 -10.17 7.50 2.41
CA LEU A 74 -8.74 7.32 2.16
C LEU A 74 -8.48 6.55 0.84
N ALA A 75 -9.24 5.49 0.59
CA ALA A 75 -9.10 4.72 -0.64
C ALA A 75 -9.43 5.54 -1.91
N ILE A 76 -10.42 6.43 -1.82
CA ILE A 76 -10.75 7.36 -2.91
C ILE A 76 -9.60 8.33 -3.15
N GLU A 77 -8.99 8.88 -2.10
CA GLU A 77 -7.82 9.77 -2.23
C GLU A 77 -6.63 9.06 -2.88
N VAL A 78 -6.34 7.82 -2.45
CA VAL A 78 -5.27 7.01 -3.06
C VAL A 78 -5.58 6.72 -4.54
N ARG A 79 -6.83 6.37 -4.86
CA ARG A 79 -7.28 6.17 -6.25
C ARG A 79 -7.07 7.44 -7.09
N ASN A 80 -7.49 8.60 -6.58
CA ASN A 80 -7.32 9.87 -7.26
C ASN A 80 -5.83 10.14 -7.51
N LYS A 81 -4.99 9.93 -6.49
CA LYS A 81 -3.55 10.16 -6.62
C LYS A 81 -2.87 9.23 -7.61
N ALA A 82 -3.29 7.96 -7.67
CA ALA A 82 -2.80 7.01 -8.65
C ALA A 82 -3.17 7.42 -10.08
N VAL A 83 -4.40 7.91 -10.29
CA VAL A 83 -4.85 8.41 -11.61
C VAL A 83 -4.09 9.68 -11.99
N GLU A 84 -3.90 10.62 -11.07
CA GLU A 84 -3.07 11.83 -11.28
C GLU A 84 -1.64 11.47 -11.69
N ALA A 85 -1.00 10.55 -10.95
CA ALA A 85 0.37 10.12 -11.24
C ALA A 85 0.48 9.51 -12.64
N TYR A 86 -0.51 8.70 -13.05
CA TYR A 86 -0.56 8.16 -14.41
C TYR A 86 -0.71 9.28 -15.46
N GLN A 87 -1.60 10.24 -15.23
CA GLN A 87 -1.79 11.38 -16.14
C GLN A 87 -0.53 12.25 -16.24
N GLU A 88 0.17 12.49 -15.13
CA GLU A 88 1.40 13.29 -15.11
C GLU A 88 2.53 12.61 -15.91
N MET A 89 2.69 11.28 -15.76
CA MET A 89 3.66 10.53 -16.58
C MET A 89 3.37 10.64 -18.08
N MET A 90 2.09 10.67 -18.49
CA MET A 90 1.73 10.87 -19.90
C MET A 90 2.08 12.28 -20.40
N ARG A 91 1.96 13.31 -19.55
CA ARG A 91 2.32 14.69 -19.90
C ARG A 91 3.82 14.92 -20.00
N MET A 92 4.64 14.13 -19.30
CA MET A 92 6.10 14.19 -19.40
C MET A 92 6.67 13.57 -20.68
N GLN A 93 5.92 12.68 -21.36
CA GLN A 93 6.41 11.93 -22.53
C GLN A 93 6.05 12.57 -23.88
N VAL A 94 5.36 13.71 -23.89
CA VAL A 94 5.07 14.49 -25.12
C VAL A 94 6.06 15.62 -25.34
#